data_AF-A0A956CNW7-F1
#
_entry.id   AF-A0A956CNW7-F1
#
_cell.length_a   1.000
_cell.length_b   1.000
_cell.length_c   1.000
_cell.angle_alpha   90.00
_cell.angle_beta   90.00
_cell.angle_gamma   90.00
#
_symmetry.space_group_name_H-M   'P 1'
#
loop_
_entity.id
_entity.type
_entity.pdbx_description
1 polymer ?
#
loop_
_entity_poly.entity_id
_entity_poly.type
_entity_poly.pdbx_seq_one_letter_code
_entity_poly.pdbx_strand_id
1 'polypeptide(L)'
;MSIKQKYLFASLLPVLALVGCASDASDGGGGMAHDPATATETTVDRFSEAAAHLMVRTAENGLPAAGAPVNFDQGPFITRGLGPSGESVRYYNFDVQPTAPAPIYVFFREGEETPVEGQLNLVNVVPGDAGYSDFWRVNRVDVPANYVANSIASFEDLTAAGYDVTPVDAIVNCPIVPDGSTATLRAGTESKDLHRGWYKGEVVYYFSFEEAPLTVAGSAVPVSPIYVTFNDLTMGPPSGFVTEDASDQTHNVVATLPGDSGYSPLWSVNVYDPTSFDDVSNLASVTALTLADTNVATVNCPIVSIEP
;
A
#
# COMPACT_ATOMS: atom_id res chain seq x y z
N MET A 1 -8.61 -92.96 -15.74
CA MET A 1 -8.26 -93.14 -17.17
C MET A 1 -7.56 -91.86 -17.61
N SER A 2 -6.28 -91.96 -17.97
CA SER A 2 -5.42 -90.97 -18.65
C SER A 2 -5.19 -89.60 -17.97
N ILE A 3 -4.02 -89.33 -17.36
CA ILE A 3 -2.78 -88.75 -17.98
C ILE A 3 -2.97 -87.24 -18.23
N LYS A 4 -2.14 -86.27 -17.83
CA LYS A 4 -0.83 -86.10 -17.15
C LYS A 4 -0.82 -84.62 -16.70
N GLN A 5 -0.51 -84.24 -15.46
CA GLN A 5 0.85 -84.12 -14.91
C GLN A 5 1.74 -83.13 -15.70
N LYS A 6 1.91 -81.93 -15.13
CA LYS A 6 3.20 -81.29 -14.80
C LYS A 6 2.89 -79.96 -14.08
N TYR A 7 3.04 -79.91 -12.75
CA TYR A 7 4.30 -79.70 -12.03
C TYR A 7 4.83 -78.28 -12.28
N LEU A 8 5.28 -77.51 -11.29
CA LEU A 8 5.78 -77.85 -9.96
C LEU A 8 5.90 -76.52 -9.20
N PHE A 9 5.52 -76.53 -7.91
CA PHE A 9 6.26 -75.97 -6.77
C PHE A 9 6.61 -74.46 -6.77
N ALA A 10 6.62 -73.76 -5.63
CA ALA A 10 6.52 -74.10 -4.22
C ALA A 10 6.29 -72.74 -3.53
N SER A 11 5.27 -72.58 -2.67
CA SER A 11 5.39 -72.77 -1.22
C SER A 11 6.54 -71.93 -0.62
N LEU A 12 6.30 -70.93 0.21
CA LEU A 12 5.98 -71.13 1.63
C LEU A 12 5.50 -69.80 2.27
N LEU A 13 4.42 -69.89 3.05
CA LEU A 13 4.06 -69.07 4.23
C LEU A 13 5.26 -68.92 5.22
N PRO A 14 5.30 -68.01 6.25
CA PRO A 14 4.20 -67.65 7.16
C PRO A 14 4.23 -66.19 7.75
N VAL A 15 3.12 -65.60 8.23
CA VAL A 15 2.65 -65.41 9.64
C VAL A 15 3.35 -64.33 10.51
N LEU A 16 2.49 -63.51 11.14
CA LEU A 16 2.56 -62.85 12.47
C LEU A 16 2.88 -61.34 12.63
N ALA A 17 1.82 -60.66 13.12
CA ALA A 17 1.67 -59.49 13.99
C ALA A 17 2.89 -58.88 14.71
N LEU A 18 2.86 -57.55 14.88
CA LEU A 18 2.72 -56.90 16.20
C LEU A 18 2.49 -55.37 16.08
N VAL A 19 1.81 -54.86 17.09
CA VAL A 19 1.39 -53.48 17.37
C VAL A 19 2.60 -52.57 17.63
N GLY A 20 2.53 -51.32 17.19
CA GLY A 20 3.40 -50.24 17.65
C GLY A 20 2.66 -48.91 17.59
N CYS A 21 2.21 -48.43 18.75
CA CYS A 21 1.79 -47.04 18.93
C CYS A 21 3.01 -46.14 18.73
N ALA A 22 2.90 -45.18 17.81
CA ALA A 22 3.68 -43.95 17.85
C ALA A 22 2.68 -42.81 18.02
N SER A 23 2.88 -42.05 19.08
CA SER A 23 2.23 -40.77 19.33
C SER A 23 2.65 -39.79 18.23
N ASP A 24 1.76 -39.53 17.27
CA ASP A 24 1.94 -38.39 16.38
C ASP A 24 1.69 -37.13 17.20
N ALA A 25 2.81 -36.50 17.55
CA ALA A 25 2.84 -35.11 17.97
C ALA A 25 2.12 -34.28 16.91
N SER A 26 1.22 -33.42 17.35
CA SER A 26 0.66 -32.34 16.56
C SER A 26 1.83 -31.51 16.02
N ASP A 27 2.18 -31.73 14.76
CA ASP A 27 3.13 -30.90 14.02
C ASP A 27 2.47 -29.55 13.81
N GLY A 28 2.87 -28.58 14.63
CA GLY A 28 2.35 -27.22 14.57
C GLY A 28 2.85 -26.53 13.31
N GLY A 29 2.12 -26.68 12.21
CA GLY A 29 1.96 -25.67 11.14
C GLY A 29 3.20 -25.03 10.53
N GLY A 30 4.38 -25.66 10.60
CA GLY A 30 5.61 -25.12 10.02
C GLY A 30 5.78 -25.50 8.56
N GLY A 31 5.03 -24.87 7.65
CA GLY A 31 5.32 -24.94 6.22
C GLY A 31 6.78 -24.58 5.93
N MET A 32 7.36 -25.16 4.87
CA MET A 32 8.72 -24.81 4.43
C MET A 32 8.77 -23.31 4.14
N ALA A 33 9.73 -22.61 4.77
CA ALA A 33 9.85 -21.16 4.60
C ALA A 33 10.02 -20.79 3.12
N HIS A 34 9.25 -19.79 2.69
CA HIS A 34 9.37 -19.18 1.38
C HIS A 34 10.63 -18.32 1.35
N ASP A 35 11.33 -18.33 0.21
CA ASP A 35 12.50 -17.48 -0.01
C ASP A 35 12.09 -16.24 -0.81
N PRO A 36 12.06 -15.04 -0.18
CA PRO A 36 11.73 -13.80 -0.89
C PRO A 36 12.64 -13.47 -2.07
N ALA A 37 13.85 -14.05 -2.15
CA ALA A 37 14.78 -13.77 -3.24
C ALA A 37 14.49 -14.59 -4.51
N THR A 38 13.71 -15.67 -4.39
CA THR A 38 13.40 -16.58 -5.50
C THR A 38 11.90 -16.73 -5.77
N ALA A 39 11.06 -16.15 -4.92
CA ALA A 39 9.62 -16.08 -5.12
C ALA A 39 9.25 -15.28 -6.38
N THR A 40 8.11 -15.62 -6.98
CA THR A 40 7.53 -14.87 -8.09
C THR A 40 7.03 -13.51 -7.60
N GLU A 41 7.09 -12.52 -8.49
CA GLU A 41 6.64 -11.16 -8.21
C GLU A 41 5.24 -10.93 -8.75
N THR A 42 4.41 -10.23 -7.97
CA THR A 42 3.08 -9.82 -8.40
C THR A 42 3.19 -8.68 -9.41
N THR A 43 2.49 -8.83 -10.54
CA THR A 43 2.36 -7.73 -11.51
C THR A 43 1.37 -6.68 -10.98
N VAL A 44 1.88 -5.48 -10.72
CA VAL A 44 1.07 -4.33 -10.26
C VAL A 44 0.71 -3.42 -11.43
N ASP A 45 -0.55 -3.02 -11.53
CA ASP A 45 -1.00 -2.03 -12.52
C ASP A 45 -1.79 -0.89 -11.86
N ARG A 46 -1.06 0.13 -11.39
CA ARG A 46 -1.64 1.31 -10.74
C ARG A 46 -2.52 2.17 -11.64
N PHE A 47 -2.43 2.00 -12.97
CA PHE A 47 -3.09 2.85 -13.94
C PHE A 47 -4.19 2.12 -14.73
N SER A 48 -4.54 0.90 -14.32
CA SER A 48 -5.70 0.19 -14.87
C SER A 48 -7.01 0.87 -14.49
N GLU A 49 -8.08 0.65 -15.26
CA GLU A 49 -9.44 1.13 -14.92
C GLU A 49 -9.95 0.59 -13.57
N ALA A 50 -9.40 -0.55 -13.10
CA ALA A 50 -9.76 -1.12 -11.81
C ALA A 50 -9.04 -0.45 -10.63
N ALA A 51 -7.85 0.12 -10.86
CA ALA A 51 -6.99 0.67 -9.81
C ALA A 51 -7.04 2.20 -9.74
N ALA A 52 -7.02 2.87 -10.90
CA ALA A 52 -6.91 4.31 -10.99
C ALA A 52 -8.27 5.01 -11.03
N HIS A 53 -8.26 6.27 -10.61
CA HIS A 53 -9.41 7.17 -10.72
C HIS A 53 -9.06 8.42 -11.53
N LEU A 54 -7.99 9.13 -11.16
CA LEU A 54 -7.49 10.30 -11.86
C LEU A 54 -6.45 9.94 -12.91
N MET A 55 -5.68 8.88 -12.66
CA MET A 55 -4.55 8.47 -13.50
C MET A 55 -4.85 7.20 -14.29
N VAL A 56 -6.05 7.12 -14.87
CA VAL A 56 -6.42 5.98 -15.73
C VAL A 56 -5.60 6.04 -17.02
N ARG A 57 -4.86 4.98 -17.33
CA ARG A 57 -4.02 4.90 -18.53
C ARG A 57 -4.89 4.91 -19.78
N THR A 58 -4.54 5.78 -20.71
CA THR A 58 -5.10 5.81 -22.06
C THR A 58 -3.99 5.64 -23.09
N ALA A 59 -4.34 5.57 -24.38
CA ALA A 59 -3.33 5.49 -25.42
C ALA A 59 -2.55 6.82 -25.61
N GLU A 60 -3.09 7.92 -25.10
CA GLU A 60 -2.62 9.28 -25.36
C GLU A 60 -1.83 9.88 -24.19
N ASN A 61 -2.04 9.42 -22.95
CA ASN A 61 -1.47 10.06 -21.76
C ASN A 61 -0.09 9.54 -21.35
N GLY A 62 0.41 8.48 -22.00
CA GLY A 62 1.77 7.99 -21.80
C GLY A 62 2.04 7.37 -20.41
N LEU A 63 1.00 7.05 -19.64
CA LEU A 63 1.18 6.40 -18.34
C LEU A 63 1.81 5.00 -18.49
N PRO A 64 2.70 4.57 -17.57
CA PRO A 64 3.38 3.29 -17.64
C PRO A 64 2.43 2.09 -17.78
N ALA A 65 2.88 1.05 -18.50
CA ALA A 65 2.14 -0.21 -18.65
C ALA A 65 2.09 -1.02 -17.34
N ALA A 66 1.22 -2.03 -17.28
CA ALA A 66 1.18 -2.99 -16.17
C ALA A 66 2.56 -3.58 -15.87
N GLY A 67 2.98 -3.58 -14.61
CA GLY A 67 4.28 -4.08 -14.15
C GLY A 67 5.49 -3.22 -14.55
N ALA A 68 5.30 -2.15 -15.34
CA ALA A 68 6.40 -1.28 -15.70
C ALA A 68 6.75 -0.34 -14.53
N PRO A 69 8.04 -0.14 -14.20
CA PRO A 69 8.48 0.82 -13.20
C PRO A 69 7.91 2.22 -13.44
N VAL A 70 7.50 2.89 -12.36
CA VAL A 70 6.96 4.26 -12.40
C VAL A 70 7.95 5.23 -11.76
N ASN A 71 8.26 6.34 -12.45
CA ASN A 71 9.03 7.42 -11.87
C ASN A 71 8.11 8.52 -11.31
N PHE A 72 7.84 8.49 -10.02
CA PHE A 72 6.98 9.45 -9.33
C PHE A 72 7.63 10.84 -9.16
N ASP A 73 8.94 10.97 -9.41
CA ASP A 73 9.64 12.27 -9.34
C ASP A 73 9.35 13.18 -10.55
N GLN A 74 8.51 12.73 -11.47
CA GLN A 74 8.15 13.44 -12.69
C GLN A 74 6.64 13.64 -12.79
N GLY A 75 6.24 14.69 -13.51
CA GLY A 75 4.84 14.91 -13.83
C GLY A 75 4.24 13.69 -14.55
N PRO A 76 2.97 13.34 -14.28
CA PRO A 76 1.99 14.10 -13.49
C PRO A 76 1.99 13.76 -11.99
N PHE A 77 2.99 13.04 -11.47
CA PHE A 77 2.94 12.43 -10.14
C PHE A 77 3.45 13.32 -9.00
N ILE A 78 3.98 14.49 -9.31
CA ILE A 78 4.48 15.45 -8.32
C ILE A 78 4.00 16.85 -8.69
N THR A 79 3.53 17.59 -7.69
CA THR A 79 2.98 18.95 -7.87
C THR A 79 3.63 19.91 -6.88
N ARG A 80 3.81 21.16 -7.30
CA ARG A 80 4.18 22.28 -6.44
C ARG A 80 2.94 23.08 -6.07
N GLY A 81 2.77 23.38 -4.79
CA GLY A 81 1.66 24.17 -4.26
C GLY A 81 2.11 25.09 -3.13
N LEU A 82 1.16 25.48 -2.29
CA LEU A 82 1.33 26.40 -1.19
C LEU A 82 0.92 25.78 0.15
N GLY A 83 1.66 26.11 1.20
CA GLY A 83 1.37 25.79 2.59
C GLY A 83 0.36 26.76 3.23
N PRO A 84 -0.01 26.52 4.49
CA PRO A 84 -1.02 27.32 5.18
C PRO A 84 -0.68 28.80 5.30
N SER A 85 0.61 29.14 5.38
CA SER A 85 1.11 30.52 5.45
C SER A 85 1.65 31.03 4.11
N GLY A 86 1.58 30.23 3.05
CA GLY A 86 2.13 30.52 1.72
C GLY A 86 3.52 29.94 1.47
N GLU A 87 3.97 29.01 2.32
CA GLU A 87 5.20 28.24 2.10
C GLU A 87 5.14 27.50 0.76
N SER A 88 6.24 27.39 0.01
CA SER A 88 6.28 26.53 -1.18
C SER A 88 6.33 25.07 -0.74
N VAL A 89 5.39 24.25 -1.19
CA VAL A 89 5.36 22.82 -0.88
C VAL A 89 5.45 21.97 -2.14
N ARG A 90 6.07 20.79 -2.03
CA ARG A 90 5.98 19.74 -3.05
C ARG A 90 5.38 18.48 -2.44
N TYR A 91 4.51 17.83 -3.19
CA TYR A 91 3.84 16.61 -2.79
C TYR A 91 3.68 15.66 -3.96
N TYR A 92 3.74 14.36 -3.69
CA TYR A 92 3.38 13.36 -4.68
C TYR A 92 1.86 13.29 -4.85
N ASN A 93 1.41 12.62 -5.90
CA ASN A 93 0.01 12.25 -6.11
C ASN A 93 -0.05 10.76 -6.45
N PHE A 94 -0.54 9.96 -5.50
CA PHE A 94 -0.73 8.51 -5.62
C PHE A 94 -2.17 8.13 -6.00
N ASP A 95 -2.92 9.09 -6.58
CA ASP A 95 -4.32 8.99 -6.99
C ASP A 95 -5.30 8.98 -5.79
N VAL A 96 -6.59 8.85 -6.10
CA VAL A 96 -7.69 8.73 -5.15
C VAL A 96 -7.54 7.46 -4.33
N GLN A 97 -7.69 7.61 -3.03
CA GLN A 97 -7.65 6.51 -2.07
C GLN A 97 -8.89 6.55 -1.17
N PRO A 98 -9.42 5.39 -0.76
CA PRO A 98 -10.52 5.34 0.19
C PRO A 98 -10.04 5.76 1.58
N THR A 99 -10.96 6.27 2.40
CA THR A 99 -10.69 6.56 3.82
C THR A 99 -10.66 5.29 4.68
N ALA A 100 -11.07 4.15 4.15
CA ALA A 100 -10.95 2.85 4.82
C ALA A 100 -9.55 2.28 4.56
N PRO A 101 -8.72 2.06 5.59
CA PRO A 101 -7.41 1.45 5.41
C PRO A 101 -7.53 -0.05 5.13
N ALA A 102 -6.60 -0.58 4.34
CA ALA A 102 -6.42 -2.02 4.15
C ALA A 102 -5.64 -2.65 5.32
N PRO A 103 -5.74 -3.95 5.60
CA PRO A 103 -4.94 -4.59 6.64
C PRO A 103 -3.53 -4.93 6.15
N ILE A 104 -2.50 -4.56 6.93
CA ILE A 104 -1.14 -5.10 6.82
C ILE A 104 -0.80 -5.89 8.07
N TYR A 105 -0.22 -7.07 7.91
CA TYR A 105 0.08 -7.99 9.01
C TYR A 105 1.57 -8.00 9.30
N VAL A 106 1.93 -7.74 10.55
CA VAL A 106 3.31 -7.67 11.04
C VAL A 106 3.46 -8.68 12.16
N PHE A 107 4.49 -9.53 12.06
CA PHE A 107 4.65 -10.70 12.91
C PHE A 107 5.61 -10.44 14.06
N PHE A 108 5.25 -10.89 15.25
CA PHE A 108 6.01 -10.72 16.47
C PHE A 108 6.01 -12.05 17.22
N ARG A 109 7.16 -12.44 17.76
CA ARG A 109 7.15 -13.57 18.68
C ARG A 109 6.41 -13.19 19.96
N GLU A 110 5.79 -14.15 20.60
CA GLU A 110 5.08 -13.95 21.86
C GLU A 110 5.99 -13.24 22.89
N GLY A 111 5.52 -12.09 23.39
CA GLY A 111 6.26 -11.25 24.35
C GLY A 111 7.37 -10.38 23.75
N GLU A 112 7.60 -10.40 22.44
CA GLU A 112 8.51 -9.49 21.75
C GLU A 112 7.77 -8.24 21.22
N GLU A 113 8.44 -7.09 21.35
CA GLU A 113 7.98 -5.78 20.85
C GLU A 113 8.60 -5.41 19.50
N THR A 114 9.57 -6.20 19.03
CA THR A 114 10.21 -6.03 17.73
C THR A 114 9.67 -7.05 16.74
N PRO A 115 9.39 -6.67 15.48
CA PRO A 115 8.97 -7.63 14.46
C PRO A 115 9.99 -8.76 14.28
N VAL A 116 9.51 -9.94 13.87
CA VAL A 116 10.35 -11.08 13.52
C VAL A 116 11.32 -10.68 12.41
N GLU A 117 12.61 -10.69 12.73
CA GLU A 117 13.66 -10.35 11.76
C GLU A 117 13.57 -11.23 10.49
N GLY A 118 13.64 -10.58 9.33
CA GLY A 118 13.60 -11.24 8.02
C GLY A 118 12.20 -11.67 7.54
N GLN A 119 11.17 -11.59 8.38
CA GLN A 119 9.79 -11.79 7.93
C GLN A 119 9.34 -10.56 7.12
N LEU A 120 8.85 -10.79 5.91
CA LEU A 120 8.17 -9.73 5.17
C LEU A 120 6.77 -9.47 5.75
N ASN A 121 6.33 -8.22 5.71
CA ASN A 121 4.95 -7.88 6.03
C ASN A 121 4.00 -8.58 5.05
N LEU A 122 2.84 -8.99 5.53
CA LEU A 122 1.83 -9.67 4.72
C LEU A 122 0.69 -8.72 4.38
N VAL A 123 0.26 -8.71 3.12
CA VAL A 123 -0.92 -7.99 2.61
C VAL A 123 -1.81 -8.95 1.82
N ASN A 124 -3.08 -8.61 1.65
CA ASN A 124 -4.04 -9.46 0.93
C ASN A 124 -4.72 -8.76 -0.26
N VAL A 125 -4.36 -7.52 -0.54
CA VAL A 125 -4.89 -6.71 -1.63
C VAL A 125 -3.77 -5.94 -2.31
N VAL A 126 -3.87 -5.73 -3.61
CA VAL A 126 -2.98 -4.88 -4.43
C VAL A 126 -3.81 -3.89 -5.26
N PRO A 127 -3.23 -2.85 -5.90
CA PRO A 127 -3.99 -1.93 -6.73
C PRO A 127 -4.87 -2.67 -7.77
N GLY A 128 -6.17 -2.35 -7.78
CA GLY A 128 -7.18 -3.03 -8.60
C GLY A 128 -8.01 -4.08 -7.86
N ASP A 129 -7.54 -4.56 -6.69
CA ASP A 129 -8.33 -5.41 -5.82
C ASP A 129 -9.37 -4.57 -5.04
N ALA A 130 -10.55 -5.15 -4.82
CA ALA A 130 -11.57 -4.54 -3.99
C ALA A 130 -11.06 -4.38 -2.54
N GLY A 131 -11.17 -3.15 -2.01
CA GLY A 131 -10.70 -2.82 -0.66
C GLY A 131 -9.21 -2.50 -0.57
N TYR A 132 -8.49 -2.40 -1.70
CA TYR A 132 -7.15 -1.84 -1.71
C TYR A 132 -7.15 -0.38 -1.21
N SER A 133 -6.13 -0.06 -0.42
CA SER A 133 -5.79 1.30 -0.01
C SER A 133 -4.28 1.39 0.11
N ASP A 134 -3.70 2.52 -0.27
CA ASP A 134 -2.30 2.83 0.06
C ASP A 134 -2.08 3.00 1.57
N PHE A 135 -3.16 3.18 2.34
CA PHE A 135 -3.12 3.29 3.79
C PHE A 135 -3.43 1.95 4.44
N TRP A 136 -2.52 1.51 5.31
CA TRP A 136 -2.61 0.21 5.94
C TRP A 136 -2.78 0.32 7.44
N ARG A 137 -3.84 -0.28 7.99
CA ARG A 137 -3.96 -0.49 9.42
C ARG A 137 -3.07 -1.67 9.81
N VAL A 138 -2.16 -1.43 10.75
CA VAL A 138 -1.26 -2.47 11.23
C VAL A 138 -2.05 -3.48 12.06
N ASN A 139 -1.84 -4.76 11.76
CA ASN A 139 -2.36 -5.89 12.50
C ASN A 139 -1.17 -6.68 13.04
N ARG A 140 -1.08 -6.75 14.37
CA ARG A 140 -0.04 -7.50 15.07
C ARG A 140 -0.40 -8.98 15.05
N VAL A 141 0.51 -9.83 14.58
CA VAL A 141 0.36 -11.29 14.57
C VAL A 141 1.30 -11.90 15.60
N ASP A 142 0.73 -12.58 16.60
CA ASP A 142 1.49 -13.34 17.61
C ASP A 142 1.89 -14.71 17.06
N VAL A 143 3.19 -14.94 16.92
CA VAL A 143 3.74 -16.23 16.49
C VAL A 143 4.53 -16.92 17.60
N PRO A 144 4.60 -18.26 17.60
CA PRO A 144 5.34 -18.98 18.63
C PRO A 144 6.85 -18.72 18.53
N ALA A 145 7.58 -18.96 19.62
CA ALA A 145 9.03 -18.71 19.69
C ALA A 145 9.85 -19.46 18.63
N ASN A 146 9.37 -20.63 18.17
CA ASN A 146 10.00 -21.43 17.13
C ASN A 146 9.56 -21.05 15.70
N TYR A 147 8.82 -19.94 15.52
CA TYR A 147 8.40 -19.46 14.22
C TYR A 147 9.62 -19.18 13.31
N VAL A 148 9.52 -19.65 12.08
CA VAL A 148 10.53 -19.45 11.03
C VAL A 148 10.05 -18.32 10.12
N ALA A 149 10.85 -17.26 9.98
CA ALA A 149 10.52 -16.15 9.09
C ALA A 149 10.18 -16.65 7.68
N ASN A 150 9.13 -16.07 7.10
CA ASN A 150 8.55 -16.36 5.80
C ASN A 150 7.95 -17.77 5.66
N SER A 151 7.62 -18.47 6.76
CA SER A 151 6.76 -19.66 6.67
C SER A 151 5.29 -19.31 6.40
N ILE A 152 4.88 -18.06 6.67
CA ILE A 152 3.59 -17.49 6.27
C ILE A 152 3.85 -16.45 5.18
N ALA A 153 3.36 -16.74 3.97
CA ALA A 153 3.53 -15.89 2.78
C ALA A 153 2.20 -15.52 2.10
N SER A 154 1.07 -15.92 2.68
CA SER A 154 -0.27 -15.54 2.22
C SER A 154 -1.25 -15.38 3.38
N PHE A 155 -2.36 -14.67 3.13
CA PHE A 155 -3.43 -14.56 4.11
C PHE A 155 -4.14 -15.89 4.36
N GLU A 156 -4.15 -16.78 3.36
CA GLU A 156 -4.64 -18.16 3.52
C GLU A 156 -3.75 -18.95 4.49
N ASP A 157 -2.42 -18.84 4.36
CA ASP A 157 -1.48 -19.47 5.30
C ASP A 157 -1.68 -18.94 6.72
N LEU A 158 -1.82 -17.62 6.88
CA LEU A 158 -2.06 -16.99 8.18
C LEU A 158 -3.36 -17.51 8.81
N THR A 159 -4.42 -17.61 8.02
CA THR A 159 -5.73 -18.12 8.47
C THR A 159 -5.62 -19.60 8.84
N ALA A 160 -4.92 -20.41 8.05
CA ALA A 160 -4.72 -21.84 8.31
C ALA A 160 -3.86 -22.09 9.55
N ALA A 161 -2.87 -21.23 9.81
CA ALA A 161 -2.04 -21.30 11.00
C ALA A 161 -2.81 -20.97 12.30
N GLY A 162 -3.87 -20.18 12.20
CA GLY A 162 -4.74 -19.86 13.33
C GLY A 162 -4.06 -19.00 14.41
N TYR A 163 -3.07 -18.19 14.02
CA TYR A 163 -2.39 -17.27 14.93
C TYR A 163 -3.30 -16.13 15.39
N ASP A 164 -3.04 -15.63 16.60
CA ASP A 164 -3.77 -14.49 17.14
C ASP A 164 -3.39 -13.21 16.38
N VAL A 165 -4.41 -12.49 15.91
CA VAL A 165 -4.26 -11.25 15.17
C VAL A 165 -4.96 -10.13 15.93
N THR A 166 -4.18 -9.13 16.34
CA THR A 166 -4.66 -7.97 17.07
C THR A 166 -4.50 -6.71 16.22
N PRO A 167 -5.58 -6.04 15.80
CA PRO A 167 -5.45 -4.75 15.13
C PRO A 167 -4.88 -3.72 16.12
N VAL A 168 -3.93 -2.91 15.66
CA VAL A 168 -3.48 -1.74 16.40
C VAL A 168 -3.98 -0.47 15.72
N ASP A 169 -3.93 0.65 16.42
CA ASP A 169 -4.47 1.91 15.91
C ASP A 169 -3.54 2.61 14.92
N ALA A 170 -2.30 2.14 14.77
CA ALA A 170 -1.35 2.68 13.83
C ALA A 170 -1.77 2.43 12.37
N ILE A 171 -1.64 3.47 11.55
CA ILE A 171 -1.76 3.44 10.09
C ILE A 171 -0.41 3.78 9.48
N VAL A 172 -0.05 3.11 8.40
CA VAL A 172 1.13 3.43 7.58
C VAL A 172 0.71 3.77 6.14
N ASN A 173 1.39 4.74 5.52
CA ASN A 173 1.20 5.08 4.11
C ASN A 173 2.23 4.31 3.28
N CYS A 174 1.78 3.23 2.65
CA CYS A 174 2.64 2.33 1.89
C CYS A 174 2.04 2.01 0.50
N PRO A 175 2.14 2.93 -0.48
CA PRO A 175 1.65 2.66 -1.83
C PRO A 175 2.37 1.47 -2.46
N ILE A 176 1.62 0.43 -2.84
CA ILE A 176 2.13 -0.71 -3.62
C ILE A 176 2.37 -0.26 -5.06
N VAL A 177 3.55 -0.56 -5.59
CA VAL A 177 4.03 -0.11 -6.91
C VAL A 177 4.75 -1.25 -7.64
N PRO A 178 4.92 -1.17 -8.96
CA PRO A 178 5.79 -2.08 -9.69
C PRO A 178 7.23 -2.03 -9.17
N ASP A 179 7.95 -3.15 -9.26
CA ASP A 179 9.39 -3.18 -8.95
C ASP A 179 10.15 -2.12 -9.77
N GLY A 180 11.23 -1.61 -9.21
CA GLY A 180 12.06 -0.56 -9.81
C GLY A 180 11.43 0.83 -9.88
N SER A 181 10.20 1.02 -9.38
CA SER A 181 9.58 2.34 -9.29
C SER A 181 10.38 3.27 -8.37
N THR A 182 10.41 4.57 -8.67
CA THR A 182 11.18 5.57 -7.92
C THR A 182 10.31 6.70 -7.40
N ALA A 183 10.53 7.08 -6.14
CA ALA A 183 10.03 8.30 -5.52
C ALA A 183 11.13 8.77 -4.55
N THR A 184 11.98 9.70 -4.97
CA THR A 184 13.25 9.99 -4.26
C THR A 184 13.21 11.18 -3.30
N LEU A 185 12.08 11.86 -3.18
CA LEU A 185 11.87 12.99 -2.27
C LEU A 185 11.15 12.57 -1.01
N ARG A 186 11.53 13.15 0.12
CA ARG A 186 10.99 12.88 1.46
C ARG A 186 11.07 14.16 2.29
N ALA A 187 10.07 14.41 3.12
CA ALA A 187 10.10 15.55 4.03
C ALA A 187 11.03 15.28 5.23
N GLY A 188 11.22 14.01 5.60
CA GLY A 188 12.14 13.58 6.65
C GLY A 188 13.39 12.87 6.12
N THR A 189 13.94 11.98 6.95
CA THR A 189 15.14 11.18 6.67
C THR A 189 14.84 9.70 6.44
N GLU A 190 13.58 9.37 6.20
CA GLU A 190 13.09 8.01 5.95
C GLU A 190 13.70 7.39 4.68
N SER A 191 13.62 6.06 4.61
CA SER A 191 14.13 5.32 3.46
C SER A 191 13.35 5.68 2.18
N LYS A 192 14.08 5.69 1.07
CA LYS A 192 13.53 5.90 -0.27
C LYS A 192 13.40 4.58 -1.03
N ASP A 193 13.97 3.51 -0.47
CA ASP A 193 14.02 2.20 -1.09
C ASP A 193 12.63 1.55 -1.09
N LEU A 194 12.40 0.69 -2.06
CA LEU A 194 11.23 -0.17 -2.06
C LEU A 194 11.37 -1.23 -0.97
N HIS A 195 10.31 -1.37 -0.18
CA HIS A 195 10.13 -2.48 0.73
C HIS A 195 9.45 -3.64 0.01
N ARG A 196 9.67 -4.85 0.51
CA ARG A 196 9.01 -6.07 0.02
C ARG A 196 7.95 -6.53 1.00
N GLY A 197 6.84 -7.03 0.47
CA GLY A 197 5.77 -7.69 1.21
C GLY A 197 5.38 -9.01 0.56
N TRP A 198 4.69 -9.85 1.33
CA TRP A 198 4.02 -11.04 0.82
C TRP A 198 2.60 -10.73 0.39
N TYR A 199 2.20 -11.25 -0.76
CA TYR A 199 0.83 -11.24 -1.27
C TYR A 199 0.57 -12.56 -1.98
N LYS A 200 -0.32 -13.41 -1.44
CA LYS A 200 -0.71 -14.69 -2.05
C LYS A 200 0.49 -15.59 -2.46
N GLY A 201 1.55 -15.61 -1.65
CA GLY A 201 2.78 -16.38 -1.92
C GLY A 201 3.75 -15.71 -2.90
N GLU A 202 3.41 -14.53 -3.41
CA GLU A 202 4.24 -13.70 -4.29
C GLU A 202 4.78 -12.47 -3.57
N VAL A 203 5.85 -11.90 -4.12
CA VAL A 203 6.44 -10.65 -3.62
C VAL A 203 5.76 -9.45 -4.26
N VAL A 204 5.37 -8.48 -3.43
CA VAL A 204 4.97 -7.12 -3.81
C VAL A 204 5.99 -6.10 -3.34
N TYR A 205 6.03 -4.96 -4.03
CA TYR A 205 6.89 -3.83 -3.68
C TYR A 205 6.06 -2.62 -3.27
N TYR A 206 6.52 -1.87 -2.28
CA TYR A 206 5.85 -0.66 -1.81
C TYR A 206 6.83 0.39 -1.29
N PHE A 207 6.44 1.67 -1.39
CA PHE A 207 7.14 2.76 -0.72
C PHE A 207 6.73 2.85 0.76
N SER A 208 7.54 3.49 1.59
CA SER A 208 7.11 3.99 2.91
C SER A 208 7.16 5.52 2.92
N PHE A 209 6.09 6.13 3.40
CA PHE A 209 5.97 7.56 3.65
C PHE A 209 5.67 7.77 5.14
N GLU A 210 6.61 8.44 5.82
CA GLU A 210 6.66 8.55 7.30
C GLU A 210 6.69 10.01 7.76
N GLU A 211 6.25 10.94 6.90
CA GLU A 211 6.28 12.37 7.19
C GLU A 211 5.36 12.76 8.36
N ALA A 212 4.40 11.90 8.72
CA ALA A 212 3.64 12.02 9.96
C ALA A 212 3.18 10.66 10.49
N PRO A 213 3.15 10.47 11.83
CA PRO A 213 2.50 9.32 12.42
C PRO A 213 0.98 9.40 12.22
N LEU A 214 0.37 8.32 11.73
CA LEU A 214 -1.07 8.22 11.52
C LEU A 214 -1.69 7.23 12.49
N THR A 215 -2.82 7.61 13.07
CA THR A 215 -3.65 6.72 13.87
C THR A 215 -5.08 6.75 13.35
N VAL A 216 -5.80 5.64 13.51
CA VAL A 216 -7.22 5.55 13.11
C VAL A 216 -8.03 6.64 13.82
N ALA A 217 -8.74 7.45 13.03
CA ALA A 217 -9.74 8.38 13.53
C ALA A 217 -11.09 7.64 13.54
N GLY A 218 -11.41 7.00 14.67
CA GLY A 218 -12.52 6.03 14.74
C GLY A 218 -12.16 4.74 14.01
N SER A 219 -12.49 4.65 12.72
CA SER A 219 -12.16 3.49 11.86
C SER A 219 -11.59 3.88 10.50
N ALA A 220 -11.25 5.16 10.30
CA ALA A 220 -10.81 5.71 9.02
C ALA A 220 -9.43 6.35 9.12
N VAL A 221 -8.76 6.47 7.98
CA VAL A 221 -7.60 7.34 7.81
C VAL A 221 -8.06 8.78 8.04
N PRO A 222 -7.37 9.57 8.88
CA PRO A 222 -7.68 10.99 9.05
C PRO A 222 -7.49 11.73 7.71
N VAL A 223 -8.19 12.84 7.51
CA VAL A 223 -8.09 13.64 6.28
C VAL A 223 -7.72 15.09 6.58
N SER A 224 -6.95 15.69 5.69
CA SER A 224 -6.63 17.12 5.72
C SER A 224 -7.22 17.83 4.49
N PRO A 225 -7.77 19.04 4.62
CA PRO A 225 -8.24 19.77 3.44
C PRO A 225 -7.10 20.18 2.51
N ILE A 226 -7.34 20.08 1.20
CA ILE A 226 -6.61 20.82 0.18
C ILE A 226 -7.60 21.65 -0.64
N TYR A 227 -7.16 22.82 -1.08
CA TYR A 227 -7.90 23.70 -1.97
C TYR A 227 -7.17 23.80 -3.30
N VAL A 228 -7.84 23.47 -4.40
CA VAL A 228 -7.23 23.41 -5.73
C VAL A 228 -8.10 24.16 -6.75
N THR A 229 -7.52 24.46 -7.91
CA THR A 229 -8.30 24.90 -9.07
C THR A 229 -7.75 24.32 -10.36
N PHE A 230 -8.64 24.14 -11.35
CA PHE A 230 -8.34 23.48 -12.61
C PHE A 230 -8.50 24.45 -13.78
N ASN A 231 -7.76 24.22 -14.87
CA ASN A 231 -7.83 25.06 -16.08
C ASN A 231 -9.24 25.13 -16.67
N ASP A 232 -10.02 24.05 -16.51
CA ASP A 232 -11.42 23.98 -16.84
C ASP A 232 -12.18 23.22 -15.75
N LEU A 233 -13.06 23.90 -15.01
CA LEU A 233 -13.85 23.30 -13.95
C LEU A 233 -14.85 22.24 -14.44
N THR A 234 -15.24 22.29 -15.71
CA THR A 234 -16.16 21.28 -16.30
C THR A 234 -15.41 20.00 -16.64
N MET A 235 -14.14 20.10 -17.02
CA MET A 235 -13.28 18.94 -17.26
C MET A 235 -12.63 18.43 -15.98
N GLY A 236 -12.35 19.30 -15.00
CA GLY A 236 -11.74 18.95 -13.72
C GLY A 236 -10.26 18.52 -13.88
N PRO A 237 -9.81 17.48 -13.15
CA PRO A 237 -8.41 17.03 -13.14
C PRO A 237 -7.78 16.77 -14.53
N PRO A 238 -8.49 16.19 -15.52
CA PRO A 238 -7.99 16.05 -16.89
C PRO A 238 -7.53 17.36 -17.56
N SER A 239 -8.05 18.52 -17.14
CA SER A 239 -7.61 19.81 -17.67
C SER A 239 -6.28 20.29 -17.10
N GLY A 240 -5.77 19.63 -16.05
CA GLY A 240 -4.63 20.06 -15.27
C GLY A 240 -4.99 21.18 -14.29
N PHE A 241 -4.08 21.42 -13.34
CA PHE A 241 -4.18 22.57 -12.44
C PHE A 241 -3.86 23.86 -13.17
N VAL A 242 -4.42 24.98 -12.69
CA VAL A 242 -3.95 26.31 -13.09
C VAL A 242 -2.55 26.52 -12.51
N THR A 243 -1.66 27.09 -13.32
CA THR A 243 -0.27 27.41 -12.94
C THR A 243 0.04 28.85 -13.28
N GLU A 244 1.03 29.43 -12.59
CA GLU A 244 1.60 30.71 -12.98
C GLU A 244 2.23 30.66 -14.38
N ASP A 245 2.38 31.83 -15.02
CA ASP A 245 3.05 31.94 -16.31
C ASP A 245 4.51 31.46 -16.23
N ALA A 246 4.87 30.51 -17.09
CA ALA A 246 6.21 29.96 -17.24
C ALA A 246 6.79 29.26 -16.00
N SER A 247 5.96 28.82 -15.04
CA SER A 247 6.37 27.99 -13.90
C SER A 247 5.42 26.79 -13.69
N ASP A 248 5.83 25.84 -12.84
CA ASP A 248 4.99 24.72 -12.39
C ASP A 248 4.27 25.02 -11.06
N GLN A 249 4.35 26.27 -10.57
CA GLN A 249 3.71 26.70 -9.35
C GLN A 249 2.19 26.75 -9.55
N THR A 250 1.48 25.92 -8.79
CA THR A 250 0.03 26.04 -8.62
C THR A 250 -0.28 26.91 -7.41
N HIS A 251 -1.50 27.45 -7.33
CA HIS A 251 -2.04 28.02 -6.09
C HIS A 251 -2.93 26.99 -5.38
N ASN A 252 -2.50 25.72 -5.42
CA ASN A 252 -3.12 24.67 -4.61
C ASN A 252 -2.64 24.82 -3.17
N VAL A 253 -3.55 25.02 -2.22
CA VAL A 253 -3.22 25.33 -0.83
C VAL A 253 -3.54 24.14 0.06
N VAL A 254 -2.53 23.59 0.74
CA VAL A 254 -2.75 22.57 1.79
C VAL A 254 -3.13 23.27 3.10
N ALA A 255 -4.07 22.68 3.86
CA ALA A 255 -4.52 23.27 5.11
C ALA A 255 -3.59 22.99 6.30
N THR A 256 -2.74 21.97 6.20
CA THR A 256 -1.83 21.51 7.27
C THR A 256 -0.54 20.98 6.66
N LEU A 257 0.55 21.08 7.39
CA LEU A 257 1.88 20.55 7.04
C LEU A 257 2.29 19.40 7.98
N PRO A 258 3.23 18.52 7.58
CA PRO A 258 3.91 17.61 8.50
C PRO A 258 4.36 18.32 9.79
N GLY A 259 3.95 17.78 10.94
CA GLY A 259 4.18 18.37 12.26
C GLY A 259 3.01 19.17 12.83
N ASP A 260 2.05 19.59 11.99
CA ASP A 260 0.82 20.22 12.45
C ASP A 260 -0.14 19.20 13.08
N SER A 261 -0.88 19.66 14.08
CA SER A 261 -1.99 18.87 14.64
C SER A 261 -3.07 18.66 13.57
N GLY A 262 -3.35 17.40 13.23
CA GLY A 262 -4.36 17.05 12.24
C GLY A 262 -3.85 16.98 10.81
N TYR A 263 -2.53 17.03 10.58
CA TYR A 263 -1.98 16.67 9.28
C TYR A 263 -2.25 15.19 8.96
N SER A 264 -2.61 14.96 7.70
CA SER A 264 -2.70 13.67 7.04
C SER A 264 -2.30 13.84 5.57
N PRO A 265 -1.60 12.87 4.97
CA PRO A 265 -1.36 12.86 3.53
C PRO A 265 -2.58 12.44 2.71
N LEU A 266 -3.66 11.95 3.35
CA LEU A 266 -4.94 11.74 2.66
C LEU A 266 -5.71 13.06 2.65
N TRP A 267 -5.83 13.69 1.49
CA TRP A 267 -6.43 15.02 1.38
C TRP A 267 -7.85 14.99 0.86
N SER A 268 -8.74 15.73 1.53
CA SER A 268 -10.07 16.04 1.01
C SER A 268 -9.98 17.23 0.06
N VAL A 269 -10.29 17.00 -1.22
CA VAL A 269 -10.15 18.00 -2.28
C VAL A 269 -11.34 18.96 -2.28
N ASN A 270 -11.04 20.25 -2.23
CA ASN A 270 -11.99 21.34 -2.37
C ASN A 270 -11.57 22.21 -3.56
N VAL A 271 -12.53 22.72 -4.31
CA VAL A 271 -12.28 23.42 -5.58
C VAL A 271 -12.71 24.86 -5.45
N TYR A 272 -11.81 25.80 -5.77
CA TYR A 272 -12.14 27.22 -5.87
C TYR A 272 -12.18 27.68 -7.34
N ASP A 273 -12.83 28.81 -7.59
CA ASP A 273 -13.01 29.37 -8.93
C ASP A 273 -11.65 29.83 -9.51
N PRO A 274 -11.27 29.42 -10.74
CA PRO A 274 -9.98 29.79 -11.33
C PRO A 274 -9.82 31.30 -11.55
N THR A 275 -10.91 32.07 -11.58
CA THR A 275 -10.85 33.54 -11.64
C THR A 275 -10.28 34.18 -10.37
N SER A 276 -10.22 33.44 -9.25
CA SER A 276 -9.59 33.88 -8.00
C SER A 276 -8.14 33.43 -7.86
N PHE A 277 -7.54 32.80 -8.87
CA PHE A 277 -6.17 32.26 -8.80
C PHE A 277 -5.16 33.29 -8.29
N ASP A 278 -5.11 34.49 -8.87
CA ASP A 278 -4.17 35.55 -8.50
C ASP A 278 -4.36 36.08 -7.06
N ASP A 279 -5.54 35.87 -6.46
CA ASP A 279 -5.86 36.30 -5.11
C ASP A 279 -5.51 35.24 -4.05
N VAL A 280 -5.23 34.00 -4.46
CA VAL A 280 -4.90 32.89 -3.56
C VAL A 280 -3.39 32.80 -3.33
N SER A 281 -2.96 32.94 -2.08
CA SER A 281 -1.54 32.88 -1.69
C SER A 281 -1.27 32.06 -0.42
N ASN A 282 -2.31 31.66 0.31
CA ASN A 282 -2.23 30.91 1.58
C ASN A 282 -3.63 30.45 2.01
N LEU A 283 -3.71 29.75 3.15
CA LEU A 283 -4.97 29.20 3.65
C LEU A 283 -6.00 30.29 3.97
N ALA A 284 -5.57 31.43 4.53
CA ALA A 284 -6.48 32.52 4.88
C ALA A 284 -7.14 33.14 3.64
N SER A 285 -6.38 33.29 2.54
CA SER A 285 -6.91 33.82 1.28
C SER A 285 -7.94 32.89 0.63
N VAL A 286 -7.65 31.59 0.53
CA VAL A 286 -8.55 30.64 -0.15
C VAL A 286 -9.80 30.33 0.66
N THR A 287 -9.72 30.31 1.99
CA THR A 287 -10.87 30.06 2.86
C THR A 287 -11.80 31.27 3.01
N ALA A 288 -11.39 32.45 2.55
CA ALA A 288 -12.25 33.62 2.44
C ALA A 288 -13.14 33.59 1.17
N LEU A 289 -12.87 32.69 0.23
CA LEU A 289 -13.62 32.55 -1.01
C LEU A 289 -14.89 31.72 -0.83
N THR A 290 -15.81 31.88 -1.78
CA THR A 290 -16.87 30.88 -2.00
C THR A 290 -16.30 29.77 -2.89
N LEU A 291 -16.32 28.53 -2.38
CA LEU A 291 -15.81 27.38 -3.11
C LEU A 291 -16.79 26.95 -4.20
N ALA A 292 -16.25 26.54 -5.34
CA ALA A 292 -17.01 25.99 -6.45
C ALA A 292 -17.53 24.58 -6.14
N ASP A 293 -16.72 23.76 -5.46
CA ASP A 293 -17.10 22.44 -5.00
C ASP A 293 -16.28 22.03 -3.76
N THR A 294 -16.76 21.07 -2.98
CA THR A 294 -16.13 20.65 -1.71
C THR A 294 -16.17 19.15 -1.54
N ASN A 295 -15.09 18.58 -1.01
CA ASN A 295 -14.95 17.15 -0.75
C ASN A 295 -15.20 16.28 -2.00
N VAL A 296 -14.69 16.71 -3.16
CA VAL A 296 -14.94 16.05 -4.45
C VAL A 296 -14.20 14.71 -4.58
N ALA A 297 -13.12 14.52 -3.84
CA ALA A 297 -12.35 13.30 -3.78
C ALA A 297 -11.45 13.28 -2.53
N THR A 298 -10.96 12.10 -2.17
CA THR A 298 -9.86 11.91 -1.21
C THR A 298 -8.64 11.36 -1.92
N VAL A 299 -7.51 12.08 -1.88
CA VAL A 299 -6.29 11.74 -2.65
C VAL A 299 -5.10 11.51 -1.72
N ASN A 300 -4.26 10.51 -2.01
CA ASN A 300 -3.03 10.27 -1.25
C ASN A 300 -1.90 11.12 -1.82
N CYS A 301 -1.52 12.16 -1.08
CA CYS A 301 -0.53 13.14 -1.51
C CYS A 301 0.44 13.46 -0.37
N PRO A 302 1.42 12.59 -0.08
CA PRO A 302 2.41 12.89 0.95
C PRO A 302 3.24 14.12 0.58
N ILE A 303 3.38 15.05 1.53
CA ILE A 303 4.28 16.22 1.39
C ILE A 303 5.72 15.73 1.52
N VAL A 304 6.55 16.14 0.56
CA VAL A 304 7.95 15.68 0.45
C VAL A 304 8.97 16.82 0.45
N SER A 305 8.51 18.07 0.45
CA SER A 305 9.36 19.25 0.60
C SER A 305 8.54 20.45 1.05
N ILE A 306 9.11 21.27 1.93
CA ILE A 306 8.55 22.53 2.43
C ILE A 306 9.68 23.56 2.38
N GLU A 307 9.45 24.66 1.68
CA GLU A 307 10.38 25.77 1.51
C GLU A 307 9.70 27.06 1.99
N PRO A 308 10.37 27.89 2.81
CA PRO A 308 9.80 29.12 3.36
C PRO A 308 9.62 30.22 2.31
#